data_AF-A0A5Q4SVS9-F1
#
_entry.id   AF-A0A5Q4SVS9-F1
#
_cell.length_a   1.000
_cell.length_b   1.000
_cell.length_c   1.000
_cell.angle_alpha   90.00
_cell.angle_beta   90.00
_cell.angle_gamma   90.00
#
_symmetry.space_group_name_H-M   'P 1'
#
loop_
_entity.id
_entity.type
_entity.pdbx_description
1 polymer ?
#
loop_
_entity_poly.entity_id
_entity_poly.type
_entity_poly.pdbx_seq_one_letter_code
_entity_poly.pdbx_strand_id
1 'polypeptide(L)'
;ALGFGKAAPRKGRAGYPAVFQTGRVSSTYDGVAVLRSDDAGATWVRIDDDAHRWGWTGEVITGDPRVHGRVYLGTNGRGIQYADPQ
;
A
#
# COMPACT_ATOMS: atom_id res chain seq x y z
N ALA A 1 4.49 3.49 8.23
CA ALA A 1 4.70 4.54 7.21
C ALA A 1 3.45 4.75 6.36
N LEU A 2 3.37 5.89 5.65
CA LEU A 2 2.32 6.22 4.67
C LEU A 2 2.97 6.86 3.43
N GLY A 3 2.45 6.54 2.24
CA GLY A 3 2.96 7.05 0.97
C GLY A 3 1.87 7.14 -0.10
N PHE A 4 2.16 7.83 -1.20
CA PHE A 4 1.23 8.05 -2.31
C PHE A 4 1.76 7.45 -3.61
N GLY A 5 0.85 7.02 -4.48
CA GLY A 5 1.16 6.56 -5.84
C GLY A 5 0.19 7.10 -6.87
N LYS A 6 0.24 6.57 -8.09
CA LYS A 6 -0.67 6.94 -9.17
C LYS A 6 -2.12 6.72 -8.76
N ALA A 7 -3.00 7.65 -9.11
CA ALA A 7 -4.43 7.53 -8.88
C ALA A 7 -5.03 6.33 -9.64
N ALA A 8 -6.03 5.69 -9.05
CA ALA A 8 -6.82 4.67 -9.74
C ALA A 8 -7.49 5.24 -11.00
N PRO A 9 -7.58 4.47 -12.09
CA PRO A 9 -8.35 4.88 -13.26
C PRO A 9 -9.83 5.08 -12.88
N ARG A 10 -10.36 6.30 -13.03
CA ARG A 10 -11.79 6.60 -12.89
C ARG A 10 -12.34 7.17 -14.20
N LYS A 11 -13.58 6.79 -14.54
CA LYS A 11 -14.28 7.38 -15.68
C LYS A 11 -14.55 8.86 -15.41
N GLY A 12 -14.05 9.74 -16.27
CA GLY A 12 -14.46 11.15 -16.34
C GLY A 12 -13.87 12.13 -15.32
N ARG A 13 -12.99 11.72 -14.40
CA ARG A 13 -12.22 12.63 -13.51
C ARG A 13 -10.84 12.08 -13.19
N ALA A 14 -9.89 12.99 -12.99
CA ALA A 14 -8.64 12.65 -12.32
C ALA A 14 -8.95 12.15 -10.91
N GLY A 15 -8.48 10.95 -10.58
CA GLY A 15 -8.65 10.35 -9.26
C GLY A 15 -7.74 10.99 -8.21
N TYR A 16 -8.02 10.71 -6.93
CA TYR A 16 -7.08 10.98 -5.85
C TYR A 16 -5.89 10.00 -5.94
N PRO A 17 -4.65 10.41 -5.61
CA PRO A 17 -3.51 9.50 -5.55
C PRO A 17 -3.81 8.26 -4.70
N ALA A 18 -3.41 7.08 -5.15
CA ALA A 18 -3.54 5.89 -4.33
C ALA A 18 -2.73 6.07 -3.04
N VAL A 19 -3.33 5.75 -1.90
CA VAL A 19 -2.69 5.84 -0.59
C VAL A 19 -2.20 4.46 -0.19
N PHE A 20 -0.94 4.35 0.21
CA PHE A 20 -0.33 3.13 0.71
C PHE A 20 0.05 3.31 2.18
N GLN A 21 -0.22 2.31 3.01
CA GLN A 21 0.10 2.34 4.44
C GLN A 21 0.56 0.97 4.93
N THR A 22 1.52 0.99 5.87
CA THR A 22 1.76 -0.15 6.75
C THR A 22 1.08 0.10 8.09
N GLY A 23 0.09 -0.70 8.47
CA GLY A 23 -0.61 -0.47 9.72
C GLY A 23 -1.75 -1.46 9.97
N ARG A 24 -2.53 -1.17 11.01
CA ARG A 24 -3.77 -1.89 11.33
C ARG A 24 -4.94 -1.00 10.95
N VAL A 25 -5.77 -1.50 10.03
CA VAL A 25 -7.06 -0.90 9.70
C VAL A 25 -8.07 -2.04 9.78
N SER A 26 -9.00 -1.96 10.74
CA SER A 26 -9.93 -3.04 11.13
C SER A 26 -9.35 -4.16 12.02
N SER A 27 -10.21 -4.81 12.80
CA SER A 27 -9.98 -6.08 13.49
C SER A 27 -9.97 -7.30 12.57
N THR A 28 -10.26 -7.11 11.27
CA THR A 28 -10.32 -8.18 10.26
C THR A 28 -8.95 -8.80 9.95
N TYR A 29 -7.85 -8.08 10.20
CA TYR A 29 -6.51 -8.57 9.92
C TYR A 29 -5.72 -8.75 11.22
N ASP A 30 -5.20 -9.96 11.44
CA ASP A 30 -4.28 -10.23 12.54
C ASP A 30 -2.92 -9.57 12.26
N GLY A 31 -2.73 -8.38 12.82
CA GLY A 31 -1.44 -7.70 12.81
C GLY A 31 -1.33 -6.50 11.86
N VAL A 32 -0.12 -5.97 11.75
CA VAL A 32 0.21 -4.88 10.82
C VAL A 32 0.14 -5.42 9.41
N ALA A 33 -0.65 -4.85 8.50
CA ALA A 33 -0.75 -5.24 7.09
C ALA A 33 -0.18 -4.15 6.17
N VAL A 34 0.09 -4.51 4.91
CA VAL A 34 0.34 -3.52 3.86
C VAL A 34 -1.00 -3.27 3.16
N LEU A 35 -1.40 -2.01 3.09
CA LEU A 35 -2.74 -1.60 2.71
C LEU A 35 -2.69 -0.56 1.59
N ARG A 36 -3.67 -0.62 0.67
CA ARG A 36 -3.93 0.38 -0.36
C ARG A 36 -5.33 0.97 -0.20
N SER A 37 -5.48 2.26 -0.44
CA SER A 37 -6.76 2.93 -0.62
C SER A 37 -6.77 3.71 -1.93
N ASP A 38 -7.86 3.57 -2.69
CA ASP A 38 -8.09 4.27 -3.97
C ASP A 38 -9.20 5.35 -3.83
N ASP A 39 -9.62 5.65 -2.61
CA ASP A 39 -10.73 6.56 -2.27
C ASP A 39 -10.38 7.51 -1.12
N ALA A 40 -9.11 7.95 -1.07
CA ALA A 40 -8.59 8.90 -0.10
C ALA A 40 -8.70 8.43 1.37
N GLY A 41 -8.53 7.13 1.60
CA GLY A 41 -8.50 6.52 2.93
C GLY A 41 -9.87 6.11 3.48
N ALA A 42 -10.94 6.21 2.67
CA ALA A 42 -12.28 5.82 3.11
C ALA A 42 -12.43 4.30 3.21
N THR A 43 -11.85 3.55 2.28
CA THR A 43 -11.76 2.09 2.32
C THR A 43 -10.34 1.62 2.06
N TRP A 44 -10.00 0.44 2.59
CA TRP A 44 -8.66 -0.13 2.54
C TRP A 44 -8.71 -1.58 2.09
N VAL A 45 -7.81 -1.92 1.16
CA VAL A 45 -7.58 -3.28 0.68
C VAL A 45 -6.22 -3.73 1.18
N ARG A 46 -6.16 -4.94 1.74
CA ARG A 46 -4.88 -5.60 2.07
C ARG A 46 -4.19 -6.03 0.77
N ILE A 47 -2.93 -5.65 0.60
CA ILE A 47 -2.12 -5.92 -0.60
C ILE A 47 -0.92 -6.83 -0.34
N ASP A 48 -0.71 -7.24 0.92
CA ASP A 48 0.17 -8.35 1.28
C ASP A 48 -0.63 -9.62 1.60
N ASP A 49 0.07 -10.73 1.82
CA ASP A 49 -0.51 -11.99 2.26
C ASP A 49 0.31 -12.60 3.40
N ASP A 50 -0.12 -13.74 3.93
CA ASP A 50 0.51 -14.36 5.09
C ASP A 50 1.91 -14.93 4.80
N ALA A 51 2.24 -15.18 3.53
CA ALA A 51 3.58 -15.58 3.10
C ALA A 51 4.51 -14.37 2.90
N HIS A 52 3.96 -13.16 2.74
CA HIS A 52 4.71 -11.94 2.40
C HIS A 52 4.65 -10.87 3.51
N ARG A 53 5.30 -11.14 4.65
CA ARG A 53 5.18 -10.31 5.87
C ARG A 53 6.43 -9.54 6.30
N TRP A 54 7.60 -9.92 5.78
CA TRP A 54 8.94 -9.31 5.97
C TRP A 54 9.40 -8.85 7.37
N GLY A 55 8.63 -9.08 8.44
CA GLY A 55 8.97 -8.63 9.79
C GLY A 55 8.53 -7.20 10.00
N TRP A 56 9.47 -6.29 10.27
CA TRP A 56 9.14 -4.89 10.53
C TRP A 56 9.18 -4.05 9.25
N THR A 57 8.04 -3.44 8.93
CA THR A 57 7.76 -2.70 7.68
C THR A 57 7.39 -1.23 7.94
N GLY A 58 7.64 -0.74 9.16
CA GLY A 58 7.11 0.54 9.63
C GLY A 58 7.81 1.79 9.08
N GLU A 59 9.00 1.67 8.49
CA GLU A 59 9.91 2.78 8.18
C GLU A 59 9.46 3.64 7.00
N VAL A 60 9.30 3.04 5.82
CA VAL A 60 9.07 3.75 4.57
C VAL A 60 8.23 2.91 3.62
N ILE A 61 7.27 3.58 2.98
CA ILE A 61 6.43 3.02 1.91
C ILE A 61 6.15 4.15 0.93
N THR A 62 6.21 3.87 -0.38
CA THR A 62 5.86 4.84 -1.42
C THR A 62 5.30 4.14 -2.66
N GLY A 63 4.35 4.77 -3.34
CA GLY A 63 3.81 4.25 -4.60
C GLY A 63 4.56 4.80 -5.82
N ASP A 64 4.38 4.18 -7.00
CA ASP A 64 4.86 4.77 -8.25
C ASP A 64 3.84 5.80 -8.78
N PRO A 65 4.22 7.07 -9.04
CA PRO A 65 3.31 8.06 -9.63
C PRO A 65 2.94 7.76 -11.09
N ARG A 66 3.60 6.79 -11.75
CA ARG A 66 3.42 6.44 -13.16
C ARG A 66 2.64 5.13 -13.38
N VAL A 67 2.65 4.21 -12.40
CA VAL A 67 2.00 2.90 -12.48
C VAL A 67 1.03 2.75 -11.30
N HIS A 68 -0.28 2.62 -11.58
CA HIS A 68 -1.28 2.38 -10.53
C HIS A 68 -1.08 1.01 -9.91
N GLY A 69 -1.30 0.90 -8.60
CA GLY A 69 -1.08 -0.32 -7.82
C GLY A 69 0.36 -0.53 -7.35
N ARG A 70 1.37 -0.06 -8.11
CA ARG A 70 2.78 -0.26 -7.77
C ARG A 70 3.17 0.37 -6.44
N VAL A 71 3.83 -0.41 -5.58
CA VAL A 71 4.32 0.01 -4.27
C VAL A 71 5.76 -0.44 -4.04
N TYR A 72 6.53 0.38 -3.34
CA TYR A 72 7.85 0.10 -2.82
C TYR A 72 7.82 0.17 -1.29
N LEU A 73 8.31 -0.88 -0.63
CA LEU A 73 8.26 -1.03 0.81
C LEU A 73 9.66 -1.26 1.37
N GLY A 74 10.13 -0.34 2.22
CA GLY A 74 11.35 -0.53 2.99
C GLY A 74 11.10 -1.44 4.19
N THR A 75 12.06 -2.33 4.45
CA THR A 75 11.99 -3.30 5.53
C THR A 75 13.25 -3.22 6.38
N ASN A 76 13.15 -3.57 7.66
CA ASN A 76 14.33 -3.72 8.50
C ASN A 76 14.94 -5.12 8.30
N GLY A 77 16.02 -5.20 7.53
CA GLY A 77 16.82 -6.41 7.34
C GLY A 77 16.51 -7.26 6.11
N ARG A 78 15.54 -6.86 5.25
CA ARG A 78 15.21 -7.59 4.01
C ARG A 78 15.23 -6.72 2.75
N GLY A 79 15.77 -5.51 2.83
CA GLY A 79 15.89 -4.60 1.69
C GLY A 79 14.56 -3.93 1.32
N ILE A 80 14.40 -3.62 0.03
CA ILE A 80 13.21 -2.95 -0.52
C ILE A 80 12.41 -3.96 -1.33
N GLN A 81 11.17 -4.18 -0.92
CA GLN A 81 10.22 -4.99 -1.66
C GLN A 81 9.46 -4.10 -2.66
N TYR A 82 9.08 -4.65 -3.80
CA TYR A 82 8.14 -4.00 -4.70
C TYR A 82 7.13 -5.01 -5.24
N ALA A 83 5.94 -4.53 -5.58
CA ALA A 83 4.90 -5.34 -6.19
C ALA A 83 3.94 -4.46 -7.00
N ASP A 84 3.22 -5.11 -7.92
CA ASP A 84 2.11 -4.54 -8.70
C ASP A 84 0.78 -5.21 -8.30
N PRO A 85 0.30 -5.04 -7.05
CA PRO A 85 -0.95 -5.64 -6.58
C PRO A 85 -2.16 -5.06 -7.33
N GLN A 86 -3.09 -5.95 -7.71
CA GLN A 86 -4.35 -5.58 -8.37
C GLN A 86 -5.35 -5.02 -7.37
#